data_AF-A0A926YTH3-F1
#
_entry.id   AF-A0A926YTH3-F1
#
_cell.length_a   1.000
_cell.length_b   1.000
_cell.length_c   1.000
_cell.angle_alpha   90.00
_cell.angle_beta   90.00
_cell.angle_gamma   90.00
#
_symmetry.space_group_name_H-M   'P 1'
#
loop_
_entity.id
_entity.type
_entity.pdbx_description
1 polymer ?
#
loop_
_entity_poly.entity_id
_entity_poly.type
_entity_poly.pdbx_seq_one_letter_code
_entity_poly.pdbx_strand_id
1 'polypeptide(L)'
;MPLNFNAGKSGSIEVTEDATHFLVRIHPEDRDRAKRITGRQWDGDRKAWVYLKEPATYEALVAEFQNDADLFEIRRPKTKRPTGIEPPVETGDDELEEFPSEFDAPDERHTNPAKLQSEMEQIRLVLESLRDVAAKQDRTLEELRGSQAEHTHLLSQLERSTDQASEPEVMEVLPGRLDLTKQKEIELLEQALILIASSIVKEEYRASFVDRVSRRPPLTKPIEFIGNTHEFLRRQLIKIVGDKDPRQSFKNLVYKADRENLIYYEDDPDNPDDKPKFILLALNTHRNRSTGHGLDLSQWDEWNRSILYLMNLALIWSKVIIDPESGNE
;
A
#
# COMPACT_ATOMS: atom_id res chain seq x y z
N MET A 1 -8.00 35.30 24.49
CA MET A 1 -9.10 34.43 24.95
C MET A 1 -9.94 34.04 23.74
N PRO A 2 -10.02 32.77 23.34
CA PRO A 2 -11.04 32.32 22.42
C PRO A 2 -12.28 31.89 23.21
N LEU A 3 -13.44 32.39 22.81
CA LEU A 3 -14.75 32.03 23.32
C LEU A 3 -15.11 30.63 22.78
N ASN A 4 -15.03 29.63 23.64
CA ASN A 4 -15.39 28.25 23.32
C ASN A 4 -16.91 28.09 23.53
N PHE A 5 -17.68 28.12 22.45
CA PHE A 5 -19.11 27.83 22.45
C PHE A 5 -19.34 26.32 22.34
N ASN A 6 -19.14 25.58 23.44
CA ASN A 6 -19.72 24.25 23.61
C ASN A 6 -20.83 24.33 24.66
N ALA A 7 -21.94 24.96 24.26
CA ALA A 7 -23.16 25.00 25.04
C ALA A 7 -24.12 23.91 24.54
N GLY A 8 -24.20 22.81 25.28
CA GLY A 8 -25.42 22.00 25.37
C GLY A 8 -25.43 20.62 24.72
N LYS A 9 -24.93 19.62 25.45
CA LYS A 9 -25.38 18.20 25.45
C LYS A 9 -25.50 17.48 24.09
N SER A 10 -24.38 17.20 23.42
CA SER A 10 -24.25 15.96 22.67
C SER A 10 -23.81 14.87 23.66
N GLY A 11 -24.66 13.88 23.91
CA GLY A 11 -24.30 12.78 24.81
C GLY A 11 -23.10 12.00 24.26
N SER A 12 -22.33 11.37 25.15
CA SER A 12 -21.06 10.75 24.77
C SER A 12 -21.23 9.71 23.67
N ILE A 13 -20.35 9.77 22.66
CA ILE A 13 -20.29 8.78 21.60
C ILE A 13 -19.21 7.77 21.98
N GLU A 14 -19.63 6.53 22.22
CA GLU A 14 -18.72 5.42 22.55
C GLU A 14 -18.84 4.34 21.48
N VAL A 15 -17.72 4.00 20.85
CA VAL A 15 -17.60 2.92 19.87
C VAL A 15 -16.67 1.87 20.44
N THR A 16 -17.21 0.69 20.76
CA THR A 16 -16.50 -0.43 21.40
C THR A 16 -16.76 -1.71 20.61
N GLU A 17 -16.00 -2.77 20.86
CA GLU A 17 -16.21 -4.07 20.23
C GLU A 17 -16.36 -5.22 21.23
N ASP A 18 -17.15 -6.22 20.86
CA ASP A 18 -17.11 -7.53 21.48
C ASP A 18 -16.42 -8.56 20.56
N ALA A 19 -16.53 -9.85 20.90
CA ALA A 19 -15.92 -10.93 20.13
C ALA A 19 -16.47 -11.04 18.69
N THR A 20 -17.67 -10.53 18.43
CA THR A 20 -18.49 -10.82 17.25
C THR A 20 -19.11 -9.60 16.58
N HIS A 21 -19.19 -8.47 17.28
CA HIS A 21 -19.91 -7.29 16.87
C HIS A 21 -19.21 -6.00 17.30
N PHE A 22 -19.46 -4.93 16.55
CA PHE A 22 -19.19 -3.56 16.98
C PHE A 22 -20.41 -2.97 17.69
N LEU A 23 -20.16 -2.16 18.70
CA LEU A 23 -21.16 -1.57 19.59
C LEU A 23 -21.01 -0.05 19.57
N VAL A 24 -22.05 0.67 19.15
CA VAL A 24 -22.10 2.13 19.15
C VAL A 24 -23.15 2.59 20.15
N ARG A 25 -22.70 3.27 21.21
CA ARG A 25 -23.56 4.00 22.13
C ARG A 25 -23.51 5.47 21.75
N ILE A 26 -24.70 6.02 21.53
CA ILE A 26 -24.85 7.39 21.04
C ILE A 26 -26.12 7.99 21.62
N HIS A 27 -26.11 9.31 21.84
CA HIS A 27 -27.27 10.02 22.34
C HIS A 27 -28.47 9.88 21.37
N PRO A 28 -29.73 9.86 21.86
CA PRO A 28 -30.90 9.73 21.00
C PRO A 28 -31.03 10.78 19.89
N GLU A 29 -30.47 11.98 20.10
CA GLU A 29 -30.47 13.06 19.10
C GLU A 29 -29.57 12.75 17.90
N ASP A 30 -28.47 12.04 18.12
CA ASP A 30 -27.50 11.66 17.08
C ASP A 30 -27.77 10.26 16.50
N ARG A 31 -28.89 9.62 16.88
CA ARG A 31 -29.24 8.25 16.46
C ARG A 31 -29.26 8.07 14.94
N ASP A 32 -29.55 9.14 14.20
CA ASP A 32 -29.68 9.07 12.75
C ASP A 32 -28.33 8.89 12.04
N ARG A 33 -27.22 9.25 12.71
CA ARG A 33 -25.84 8.94 12.26
C ARG A 33 -25.58 7.44 12.26
N ALA A 34 -25.90 6.77 13.36
CA ALA A 34 -25.82 5.32 13.47
C ALA A 34 -26.73 4.63 12.43
N LYS A 35 -27.89 5.22 12.14
CA LYS A 35 -28.78 4.70 11.10
C LYS A 35 -28.26 4.84 9.67
N ARG A 36 -27.23 5.65 9.41
CA ARG A 36 -26.66 5.79 8.07
C ARG A 36 -25.86 4.54 7.67
N ILE A 37 -25.29 3.86 8.65
CA ILE A 37 -24.48 2.65 8.44
C ILE A 37 -25.40 1.43 8.22
N THR A 38 -25.11 0.62 7.21
CA THR A 38 -25.86 -0.59 6.86
C THR A 38 -25.57 -1.75 7.82
N GLY A 39 -26.48 -2.72 7.95
CA GLY A 39 -26.26 -3.92 8.80
C GLY A 39 -26.42 -3.69 10.31
N ARG A 40 -27.14 -2.64 10.70
CA ARG A 40 -27.37 -2.24 12.09
C ARG A 40 -28.52 -2.99 12.76
N GLN A 41 -28.38 -3.27 14.04
CA GLN A 41 -29.45 -3.78 14.91
C GLN A 41 -29.43 -3.04 16.25
N TRP A 42 -30.58 -2.58 16.73
CA TRP A 42 -30.66 -1.98 18.07
C TRP A 42 -30.74 -3.09 19.13
N ASP A 43 -29.83 -3.08 20.09
CA ASP A 43 -29.88 -3.93 21.28
C ASP A 43 -30.37 -3.10 22.47
N GLY A 44 -31.61 -3.40 22.90
CA GLY A 44 -32.27 -2.70 24.00
C GLY A 44 -31.67 -2.98 25.38
N ASP A 45 -31.01 -4.13 25.55
CA ASP A 45 -30.40 -4.52 26.82
C ASP A 45 -29.09 -3.76 27.01
N ARG A 46 -28.28 -3.69 25.95
CA ARG A 46 -27.00 -2.97 25.94
C ARG A 46 -27.15 -1.47 25.68
N LYS A 47 -28.35 -1.05 25.25
CA LYS A 47 -28.69 0.31 24.80
C LYS A 47 -27.68 0.82 23.76
N ALA A 48 -27.35 -0.03 22.79
CA ALA A 48 -26.34 0.23 21.78
C ALA A 48 -26.81 -0.25 20.40
N TRP A 49 -26.33 0.41 19.35
CA TRP A 49 -26.40 -0.11 18.01
C TRP A 49 -25.31 -1.17 17.82
N VAL A 50 -25.74 -2.37 17.44
CA VAL A 50 -24.90 -3.53 17.19
C VAL A 50 -24.72 -3.67 15.69
N TYR A 51 -23.47 -3.88 15.26
CA TYR A 51 -23.13 -4.16 13.87
C TYR A 51 -22.27 -5.40 13.79
N LEU A 52 -22.42 -6.17 12.71
CA LEU A 52 -21.55 -7.32 12.45
C LEU A 52 -20.10 -6.86 12.23
N LYS A 53 -19.15 -7.66 12.71
CA LYS A 53 -17.71 -7.38 12.63
C LYS A 53 -17.15 -7.64 11.23
N GLU A 54 -17.64 -6.90 10.25
CA GLU A 54 -17.21 -6.97 8.84
C GLU A 54 -16.29 -5.80 8.47
N PRO A 55 -15.35 -5.97 7.51
CA PRO A 55 -14.42 -4.90 7.11
C PRO A 55 -15.12 -3.62 6.65
N ALA A 56 -16.16 -3.76 5.81
CA ALA A 56 -16.96 -2.63 5.34
C ALA A 56 -17.65 -1.86 6.48
N THR A 57 -18.15 -2.58 7.49
CA THR A 57 -18.74 -1.96 8.69
C THR A 57 -17.70 -1.20 9.49
N TYR A 58 -16.50 -1.77 9.67
CA TYR A 58 -15.40 -1.11 10.37
C TYR A 58 -15.02 0.21 9.69
N GLU A 59 -14.83 0.19 8.37
CA GLU A 59 -14.48 1.40 7.60
C GLU A 59 -15.59 2.46 7.68
N ALA A 60 -16.87 2.06 7.62
CA ALA A 60 -17.99 2.98 7.79
C ALA A 60 -18.06 3.58 9.20
N LEU A 61 -17.76 2.81 10.25
CA LEU A 61 -17.71 3.28 11.64
C LEU A 61 -16.56 4.26 11.87
N VAL A 62 -15.38 3.96 11.30
CA VAL A 62 -14.20 4.83 11.33
C VAL A 62 -14.54 6.16 10.63
N ALA A 63 -15.07 6.11 9.41
CA ALA A 63 -15.41 7.32 8.65
C ALA A 63 -16.46 8.20 9.35
N GLU A 64 -17.48 7.60 9.98
CA GLU A 64 -18.58 8.36 10.59
C GLU A 64 -18.28 8.84 12.01
N PHE A 65 -17.58 8.05 12.85
CA PHE A 65 -17.50 8.33 14.30
C PHE A 65 -16.09 8.60 14.82
N GLN A 66 -15.01 8.27 14.11
CA GLN A 66 -13.65 8.38 14.64
C GLN A 66 -13.28 9.79 15.13
N ASN A 67 -13.76 10.83 14.43
CA ASN A 67 -13.43 12.22 14.74
C ASN A 67 -14.28 12.80 15.88
N ASP A 68 -15.47 12.23 16.15
CA ASP A 68 -16.45 12.77 17.09
C ASP A 68 -16.64 11.90 18.34
N ALA A 69 -16.05 10.70 18.36
CA ALA A 69 -16.19 9.76 19.46
C ALA A 69 -15.32 10.15 20.65
N ASP A 70 -15.91 10.17 21.85
CA ASP A 70 -15.17 10.33 23.10
C ASP A 70 -14.33 9.08 23.42
N LEU A 71 -14.82 7.91 22.99
CA LEU A 71 -14.16 6.63 23.13
C LEU A 71 -14.29 5.84 21.83
N PHE A 72 -13.18 5.54 21.17
CA PHE A 72 -13.15 4.76 19.94
C PHE A 72 -12.17 3.58 20.10
N GLU A 73 -12.66 2.47 20.66
CA GLU A 73 -11.89 1.26 20.93
C GLU A 73 -12.41 0.09 20.09
N ILE A 74 -12.23 0.16 18.77
CA ILE A 74 -12.52 -0.95 17.86
C ILE A 74 -11.31 -1.32 17.01
N ARG A 75 -11.23 -2.60 16.63
CA ARG A 75 -10.14 -3.15 15.83
C ARG A 75 -10.64 -3.55 14.46
N ARG A 76 -9.76 -3.44 13.46
CA ARG A 76 -10.07 -3.91 12.12
C ARG A 76 -10.38 -5.42 12.18
N PRO A 77 -11.54 -5.86 11.69
CA PRO A 77 -11.87 -7.29 11.67
C PRO A 77 -10.96 -8.00 10.67
N LYS A 78 -10.76 -9.30 10.90
CA LYS A 78 -10.02 -10.14 9.96
C LYS A 78 -10.70 -10.08 8.60
N THR A 79 -9.97 -9.73 7.56
CA THR A 79 -10.51 -9.76 6.20
C THR A 79 -10.80 -11.20 5.81
N LYS A 80 -11.97 -11.44 5.21
CA LYS A 80 -12.30 -12.77 4.68
C LYS A 80 -11.42 -13.02 3.47
N ARG A 81 -10.68 -14.12 3.48
CA ARG A 81 -9.89 -14.55 2.34
C ARG A 81 -10.82 -14.85 1.14
N PRO A 82 -10.47 -14.43 -0.08
CA PRO A 82 -11.18 -14.87 -1.27
C PRO A 82 -11.24 -16.39 -1.35
N THR A 83 -12.43 -16.90 -1.64
CA THR A 83 -12.69 -18.33 -1.82
C THR A 83 -11.87 -18.86 -3.00
N GLY A 84 -10.92 -19.77 -2.76
CA GLY A 84 -10.11 -20.40 -3.81
C GLY A 84 -8.61 -20.43 -3.53
N ILE A 85 -8.13 -19.69 -2.54
CA ILE A 85 -6.70 -19.69 -2.16
C ILE A 85 -6.55 -20.58 -0.93
N GLU A 86 -5.89 -21.73 -1.06
CA GLU A 86 -5.57 -22.62 0.06
C GLU A 86 -4.60 -21.94 1.04
N PRO A 87 -4.73 -22.13 2.37
CA PRO A 87 -3.78 -21.58 3.34
C PRO A 87 -2.36 -21.93 2.91
N PRO A 88 -1.40 -20.98 3.01
CA PRO A 88 -0.01 -21.37 2.90
C PRO A 88 0.14 -22.52 3.89
N VAL A 89 0.50 -23.70 3.39
CA VAL A 89 0.80 -24.84 4.24
C VAL A 89 1.77 -24.30 5.30
N GLU A 90 1.46 -24.52 6.57
CA GLU A 90 2.41 -24.27 7.66
C GLU A 90 3.60 -25.22 7.45
N THR A 91 4.44 -24.93 6.47
CA THR A 91 5.80 -25.42 6.42
C THR A 91 6.47 -24.75 7.60
N GLY A 92 6.66 -25.53 8.66
CA GLY A 92 7.31 -25.09 9.88
C GLY A 92 8.54 -24.26 9.56
N ASP A 93 8.70 -23.19 10.35
CA ASP A 93 9.88 -22.35 10.39
C ASP A 93 11.15 -23.20 10.23
N ASP A 94 11.85 -23.14 9.09
CA ASP A 94 13.32 -23.27 9.01
C ASP A 94 13.96 -23.18 7.60
N GLU A 95 13.23 -23.04 6.51
CA GLU A 95 13.88 -22.75 5.21
C GLU A 95 13.37 -21.43 4.65
N LEU A 96 14.02 -20.35 5.11
CA LEU A 96 14.20 -19.18 4.27
C LEU A 96 14.84 -19.69 2.97
N GLU A 97 14.07 -19.74 1.89
CA GLU A 97 14.63 -19.70 0.55
C GLU A 97 15.48 -18.42 0.46
N GLU A 98 16.74 -18.55 0.84
CA GLU A 98 17.79 -17.74 0.27
C GLU A 98 17.60 -17.85 -1.24
N PHE A 99 17.36 -16.71 -1.89
CA PHE A 99 17.46 -16.62 -3.33
C PHE A 99 18.69 -17.41 -3.77
N PRO A 100 18.56 -18.47 -4.59
CA PRO A 100 19.69 -19.29 -4.95
C PRO A 100 20.73 -18.37 -5.58
N SER A 101 21.90 -18.26 -4.93
CA SER A 101 23.07 -17.73 -5.61
C SER A 101 23.46 -18.77 -6.65
N GLU A 102 22.89 -18.67 -7.85
CA GLU A 102 23.40 -19.34 -9.03
C GLU A 102 24.89 -19.03 -9.13
N PHE A 103 25.76 -20.00 -8.85
CA PHE A 103 27.05 -20.27 -9.49
C PHE A 103 27.82 -21.37 -8.73
N ASP A 104 27.19 -22.54 -8.54
CA ASP A 104 27.96 -23.76 -8.31
C ASP A 104 28.00 -24.57 -9.61
N ALA A 105 29.21 -24.61 -10.20
CA ALA A 105 29.50 -25.31 -11.44
C ALA A 105 29.31 -26.83 -11.26
N PRO A 106 28.57 -27.51 -12.16
CA PRO A 106 28.40 -28.95 -12.07
C PRO A 106 29.68 -29.67 -12.49
N ASP A 107 30.12 -30.57 -11.60
CA ASP A 107 31.28 -31.46 -11.75
C ASP A 107 31.07 -32.45 -12.90
N GLU A 108 31.98 -32.42 -13.87
CA GLU A 108 32.02 -33.32 -15.03
C GLU A 108 32.58 -34.69 -14.60
N ARG A 109 31.78 -35.76 -14.65
CA ARG A 109 32.20 -37.08 -15.16
C ARG A 109 31.07 -38.12 -15.18
N HIS A 110 30.95 -38.77 -16.34
CA HIS A 110 30.08 -39.91 -16.72
C HIS A 110 28.71 -39.58 -17.35
N THR A 111 28.76 -38.96 -18.54
CA THR A 111 27.63 -38.94 -19.48
C THR A 111 27.42 -40.31 -20.12
N ASN A 112 26.42 -41.04 -19.64
CA ASN A 112 25.87 -42.22 -20.28
C ASN A 112 25.21 -41.78 -21.62
N PRO A 113 25.54 -42.37 -22.78
CA PRO A 113 25.03 -41.92 -24.09
C PRO A 113 23.51 -41.93 -24.21
N ALA A 114 22.81 -42.80 -23.47
CA ALA A 114 21.34 -42.77 -23.38
C ALA A 114 20.81 -41.54 -22.62
N LYS A 115 21.56 -41.07 -21.62
CA LYS A 115 21.25 -39.83 -20.87
C LYS A 115 21.45 -38.61 -21.76
N LEU A 116 22.50 -38.60 -22.59
CA LEU A 116 22.75 -37.54 -23.56
C LEU A 116 21.59 -37.40 -24.57
N GLN A 117 21.07 -38.52 -25.08
CA GLN A 117 19.90 -38.48 -25.99
C GLN A 117 18.64 -37.98 -25.29
N SER A 118 18.39 -38.41 -24.05
CA SER A 118 17.27 -37.91 -23.26
C SER A 118 17.39 -36.41 -22.97
N GLU A 119 18.60 -35.92 -22.66
CA GLU A 119 18.88 -34.50 -22.43
C GLU A 119 18.72 -33.69 -23.73
N MET A 120 19.15 -34.21 -24.88
CA MET A 120 18.95 -33.55 -26.18
C MET A 120 17.46 -33.44 -26.55
N GLU A 121 16.65 -34.45 -26.27
CA GLU A 121 15.20 -34.39 -26.51
C GLU A 121 14.52 -33.41 -25.56
N GLN A 122 14.97 -33.35 -24.29
CA GLN A 122 14.51 -32.32 -23.35
C GLN A 122 14.90 -30.91 -23.82
N ILE A 123 16.13 -30.71 -24.30
CA ILE A 123 16.58 -29.43 -24.86
C ILE A 123 15.70 -29.05 -26.06
N ARG A 124 15.35 -30.00 -26.92
CA ARG A 124 14.46 -29.75 -28.05
C ARG A 124 13.07 -29.31 -27.61
N LEU A 125 12.48 -30.00 -26.63
CA LEU A 125 11.17 -29.63 -26.08
C LEU A 125 11.20 -28.25 -25.41
N VAL A 126 12.30 -27.91 -24.73
CA VAL A 126 12.51 -26.57 -24.13
C VAL A 126 12.67 -25.50 -25.22
N LEU A 127 13.38 -25.79 -26.31
CA LEU A 127 13.51 -24.84 -27.43
C LEU A 127 12.19 -24.62 -28.17
N GLU A 128 11.37 -25.67 -28.33
CA GLU A 128 10.02 -25.56 -28.88
C GLU A 128 9.11 -24.75 -27.94
N SER A 129 9.16 -24.98 -26.63
CA SER A 129 8.39 -24.18 -25.67
C SER A 129 8.85 -22.71 -25.62
N LEU A 130 10.15 -22.44 -25.66
CA LEU A 130 10.70 -21.08 -25.74
C LEU A 130 10.25 -20.35 -27.01
N ARG A 131 10.20 -21.06 -28.14
CA ARG A 131 9.68 -20.51 -29.39
C ARG A 131 8.21 -20.11 -29.27
N ASP A 132 7.40 -20.96 -28.63
CA ASP A 132 5.98 -20.66 -28.40
C ASP A 132 5.80 -19.49 -27.41
N VAL A 133 6.63 -19.39 -26.39
CA VAL A 133 6.64 -18.23 -25.47
C VAL A 133 7.04 -16.96 -26.21
N ALA A 134 8.08 -16.99 -27.04
CA ALA A 134 8.51 -15.84 -27.83
C ALA A 134 7.41 -15.37 -28.79
N ALA A 135 6.73 -16.31 -29.46
CA ALA A 135 5.61 -15.99 -30.33
C ALA A 135 4.40 -15.40 -29.57
N LYS A 136 4.16 -15.81 -28.32
CA LYS A 136 3.15 -15.19 -27.45
C LYS A 136 3.57 -13.79 -27.01
N GLN A 137 4.86 -13.59 -26.66
CA GLN A 137 5.39 -12.28 -26.29
C GLN A 137 5.25 -11.28 -27.44
N ASP A 138 5.54 -11.68 -28.68
CA ASP A 138 5.36 -10.81 -29.85
C ASP A 138 3.89 -10.37 -30.02
N ARG A 139 2.94 -11.28 -29.80
CA ARG A 139 1.50 -10.93 -29.83
C ARG A 139 1.13 -9.96 -28.73
N THR A 140 1.58 -10.19 -27.50
CA THR A 140 1.30 -9.28 -26.38
C THR A 140 1.92 -7.89 -26.58
N LEU A 141 3.11 -7.80 -27.18
CA LEU A 141 3.73 -6.53 -27.50
C LEU A 141 2.97 -5.77 -28.58
N GLU A 142 2.42 -6.47 -29.56
CA GLU A 142 1.61 -5.85 -30.61
C GLU A 142 0.24 -5.37 -30.08
N GLU A 143 -0.38 -6.14 -29.18
CA GLU A 143 -1.58 -5.72 -28.45
C GLU A 143 -1.33 -4.47 -27.58
N LEU A 144 -0.20 -4.43 -26.86
CA LEU A 144 0.22 -3.27 -26.09
C LEU A 144 0.44 -2.03 -26.97
N ARG A 145 1.08 -2.18 -28.13
CA ARG A 145 1.26 -1.10 -29.10
C ARG A 145 -0.08 -0.60 -29.64
N GLY A 146 -1.02 -1.49 -29.92
CA GLY A 146 -2.38 -1.16 -30.32
C GLY A 146 -3.10 -0.32 -29.25
N SER A 147 -3.10 -0.80 -28.00
CA SER A 147 -3.68 -0.08 -26.86
C SER A 147 -3.01 1.28 -26.62
N GLN A 148 -1.69 1.38 -26.77
CA GLN A 148 -0.97 2.65 -26.63
C GLN A 148 -1.42 3.68 -27.67
N ALA A 149 -1.67 3.27 -28.92
CA ALA A 149 -2.18 4.16 -29.96
C ALA A 149 -3.59 4.66 -29.63
N GLU A 150 -4.47 3.79 -29.13
CA GLU A 150 -5.82 4.15 -28.69
C GLU A 150 -5.80 5.13 -27.50
N HIS A 151 -4.95 4.86 -26.49
CA HIS A 151 -4.81 5.73 -25.33
C HIS A 151 -4.24 7.11 -25.72
N THR A 152 -3.26 7.15 -26.62
CA THR A 152 -2.69 8.40 -27.13
C THR A 152 -3.75 9.22 -27.88
N HIS A 153 -4.60 8.56 -28.65
CA HIS A 153 -5.73 9.21 -29.32
C HIS A 153 -6.75 9.76 -28.32
N LEU A 154 -7.13 8.99 -27.29
CA LEU A 154 -8.04 9.46 -26.23
C LEU A 154 -7.48 10.66 -25.46
N LEU A 155 -6.19 10.65 -25.11
CA LEU A 155 -5.52 11.79 -24.47
C LEU A 155 -5.57 13.05 -25.35
N SER A 156 -5.31 12.92 -26.66
CA SER A 156 -5.39 14.05 -27.59
C SER A 156 -6.81 14.62 -27.74
N GLN A 157 -7.86 13.81 -27.55
CA GLN A 157 -9.24 14.29 -27.52
C GLN A 157 -9.56 15.01 -26.21
N LEU A 158 -9.02 14.52 -25.09
CA LEU A 158 -9.17 15.15 -23.79
C LEU A 158 -8.49 16.53 -23.76
N GLU A 159 -7.26 16.63 -24.27
CA GLU A 159 -6.52 17.91 -24.38
C GLU A 159 -7.34 18.96 -25.14
N ARG A 160 -7.91 18.60 -26.30
CA ARG A 160 -8.80 19.49 -27.08
C ARG A 160 -10.09 19.89 -26.35
N SER A 161 -10.58 19.04 -25.46
CA SER A 161 -11.78 19.30 -24.67
C SER A 161 -11.51 20.21 -23.47
N THR A 162 -10.25 20.28 -23.04
CA THR A 162 -9.85 21.02 -21.83
C THR A 162 -9.52 22.48 -22.13
N ASP A 163 -9.25 22.84 -23.40
CA ASP A 163 -9.01 24.23 -23.86
C ASP A 163 -10.20 25.20 -23.68
N GLN A 164 -11.35 24.75 -23.15
CA GLN A 164 -12.54 25.57 -22.92
C GLN A 164 -12.91 25.82 -21.45
N ALA A 165 -12.14 25.32 -20.48
CA ALA A 165 -12.51 25.43 -19.06
C ALA A 165 -11.44 26.17 -18.23
N SER A 166 -11.71 27.46 -17.98
CA SER A 166 -11.11 28.33 -16.93
C SER A 166 -9.60 28.54 -16.95
N GLU A 167 -9.16 29.78 -16.71
CA GLU A 167 -7.75 30.14 -16.58
C GLU A 167 -7.05 29.18 -15.58
N PRO A 168 -6.09 28.36 -16.04
CA PRO A 168 -5.36 27.49 -15.13
C PRO A 168 -4.50 28.36 -14.23
N GLU A 169 -4.66 28.15 -12.93
CA GLU A 169 -3.68 28.56 -11.93
C GLU A 169 -2.30 28.15 -12.46
N VAL A 170 -1.38 29.11 -12.60
CA VAL A 170 -0.11 28.94 -13.32
C VAL A 170 0.69 27.82 -12.69
N MET A 171 0.54 26.62 -13.23
CA MET A 171 1.34 25.47 -12.89
C MET A 171 2.74 25.75 -13.47
N GLU A 172 3.75 25.89 -12.62
CA GLU A 172 5.13 26.12 -13.07
C GLU A 172 5.51 25.01 -14.07
N VAL A 173 5.69 25.41 -15.34
CA VAL A 173 6.00 24.47 -16.42
C VAL A 173 7.40 23.89 -16.18
N LEU A 174 7.50 22.56 -16.12
CA LEU A 174 8.77 21.86 -16.03
C LEU A 174 9.69 22.30 -17.18
N PRO A 175 10.96 22.63 -16.91
CA PRO A 175 11.89 22.99 -17.97
C PRO A 175 12.08 21.80 -18.92
N GLY A 176 12.25 22.07 -20.22
CA GLY A 176 12.46 21.02 -21.23
C GLY A 176 13.71 20.16 -20.99
N ARG A 177 14.62 20.59 -20.10
CA ARG A 177 15.73 19.80 -19.60
C ARG A 177 15.90 20.06 -18.10
N LEU A 178 15.71 19.02 -17.29
CA LEU A 178 15.94 19.04 -15.86
C LEU A 178 17.44 19.08 -15.55
N ASP A 179 17.86 20.11 -14.82
CA ASP A 179 19.16 20.31 -14.21
C ASP A 179 19.07 19.97 -12.72
N LEU A 180 19.41 18.73 -12.41
CA LEU A 180 19.38 18.19 -11.04
C LEU A 180 20.47 18.78 -10.13
N THR A 181 21.26 19.74 -10.61
CA THR A 181 22.15 20.54 -9.75
C THR A 181 21.44 21.75 -9.14
N LYS A 182 20.27 22.14 -9.70
CA LYS A 182 19.47 23.28 -9.21
C LYS A 182 18.37 22.79 -8.28
N GLN A 183 18.39 23.30 -7.06
CA GLN A 183 17.41 22.97 -6.02
C GLN A 183 15.95 23.17 -6.48
N LYS A 184 15.65 24.27 -7.17
CA LYS A 184 14.29 24.53 -7.69
C LYS A 184 13.81 23.45 -8.66
N GLU A 185 14.70 22.90 -9.49
CA GLU A 185 14.33 21.86 -10.46
C GLU A 185 14.16 20.49 -9.79
N ILE A 186 14.92 20.22 -8.71
CA ILE A 186 14.69 19.07 -7.83
C ILE A 186 13.31 19.17 -7.18
N GLU A 187 12.93 20.33 -6.64
CA GLU A 187 11.62 20.58 -6.02
C GLU A 187 10.47 20.39 -7.02
N LEU A 188 10.62 20.85 -8.27
CA LEU A 188 9.62 20.62 -9.32
C LEU A 188 9.48 19.14 -9.67
N LEU A 189 10.60 18.42 -9.82
CA LEU A 189 10.58 16.97 -10.05
C LEU A 189 9.92 16.23 -8.88
N GLU A 190 10.22 16.66 -7.66
CA GLU A 190 9.65 16.10 -6.45
C GLU A 190 8.13 16.29 -6.37
N GLN A 191 7.63 17.48 -6.67
CA GLN A 191 6.19 17.74 -6.76
C GLN A 191 5.53 16.85 -7.81
N ALA A 192 6.13 16.69 -8.98
CA ALA A 192 5.63 15.80 -10.02
C ALA A 192 5.57 14.33 -9.55
N LEU A 193 6.60 13.85 -8.86
CA LEU A 193 6.62 12.50 -8.30
C LEU A 193 5.55 12.30 -7.23
N ILE A 194 5.33 13.29 -6.35
CA ILE A 194 4.27 13.24 -5.34
C ILE A 194 2.90 13.20 -6.00
N LEU A 195 2.68 14.00 -7.06
CA LEU A 195 1.43 13.98 -7.82
C LEU A 195 1.18 12.62 -8.47
N ILE A 196 2.19 12.04 -9.13
CA ILE A 196 2.09 10.68 -9.71
C ILE A 196 1.77 9.66 -8.63
N ALA A 197 2.52 9.65 -7.53
CA ALA A 197 2.28 8.73 -6.43
C ALA A 197 0.87 8.90 -5.83
N SER A 198 0.40 10.15 -5.66
CA SER A 198 -0.94 10.43 -5.15
C SER A 198 -2.06 9.92 -6.06
N SER A 199 -1.82 9.79 -7.37
CA SER A 199 -2.79 9.26 -8.32
C SER A 199 -2.98 7.75 -8.24
N ILE A 200 -2.03 7.05 -7.62
CA ILE A 200 -2.10 5.61 -7.36
C ILE A 200 -2.91 5.33 -6.07
N VAL A 201 -2.91 6.29 -5.14
CA VAL A 201 -3.61 6.16 -3.85
C VAL A 201 -5.13 6.32 -4.06
N LYS A 202 -5.93 5.48 -3.38
CA LYS A 202 -7.38 5.63 -3.33
C LYS A 202 -7.77 7.06 -2.90
N GLU A 203 -8.77 7.64 -3.55
CA GLU A 203 -9.16 9.05 -3.40
C GLU A 203 -9.35 9.47 -1.93
N GLU A 204 -9.99 8.63 -1.13
CA GLU A 204 -10.27 8.87 0.29
C GLU A 204 -9.01 8.99 1.18
N TYR A 205 -7.86 8.45 0.74
CA TYR A 205 -6.58 8.53 1.45
C TYR A 205 -5.59 9.50 0.79
N ARG A 206 -5.95 10.12 -0.34
CA ARG A 206 -5.05 10.96 -1.12
C ARG A 206 -4.56 12.17 -0.34
N ALA A 207 -5.45 12.83 0.41
CA ALA A 207 -5.10 14.00 1.20
C ALA A 207 -4.10 13.66 2.33
N SER A 208 -4.32 12.55 3.04
CA SER A 208 -3.42 12.11 4.13
C SER A 208 -2.05 11.66 3.60
N PHE A 209 -2.03 11.02 2.43
CA PHE A 209 -0.79 10.67 1.73
C PHE A 209 0.00 11.92 1.37
N VAL A 210 -0.63 12.88 0.66
CA VAL A 210 0.03 14.11 0.21
C VAL A 210 0.53 14.93 1.39
N ASP A 211 -0.28 15.12 2.44
CA ASP A 211 0.14 15.82 3.66
C ASP A 211 1.38 15.14 4.28
N ARG A 212 1.37 13.81 4.40
CA ARG A 212 2.52 13.09 4.97
C ARG A 212 3.79 13.28 4.13
N VAL A 213 3.70 13.03 2.83
CA VAL A 213 4.87 13.03 1.94
C VAL A 213 5.40 14.46 1.79
N SER A 214 4.53 15.47 1.73
CA SER A 214 4.94 16.87 1.57
C SER A 214 5.70 17.42 2.78
N ARG A 215 5.47 16.88 3.99
CA ARG A 215 6.26 17.27 5.18
C ARG A 215 7.71 16.83 5.10
N ARG A 216 8.02 15.77 4.35
CA ARG A 216 9.39 15.25 4.21
C ARG A 216 9.71 14.96 2.74
N PRO A 217 10.31 15.95 2.05
CA PRO A 217 10.54 15.89 0.62
C PRO A 217 11.44 14.70 0.21
N PRO A 218 10.97 13.77 -0.67
CA PRO A 218 11.67 12.52 -0.98
C PRO A 218 13.00 12.70 -1.72
N LEU A 219 13.19 13.74 -2.53
CA LEU A 219 14.44 13.99 -3.25
C LEU A 219 15.36 14.96 -2.51
N THR A 220 14.78 15.95 -1.82
CA THR A 220 15.58 16.92 -1.07
C THR A 220 16.24 16.28 0.16
N LYS A 221 15.53 15.33 0.81
CA LYS A 221 16.03 14.62 2.00
C LYS A 221 15.68 13.13 1.98
N PRO A 222 16.26 12.34 1.05
CA PRO A 222 15.87 10.96 0.79
C PRO A 222 15.98 10.04 2.01
N ILE A 223 17.10 10.08 2.73
CA ILE A 223 17.32 9.26 3.92
C ILE A 223 16.32 9.62 5.03
N GLU A 224 16.07 10.91 5.25
CA GLU A 224 15.13 11.38 6.25
C GLU A 224 13.70 10.96 5.89
N PHE A 225 13.30 11.13 4.62
CA PHE A 225 12.00 10.68 4.11
C PHE A 225 11.80 9.18 4.34
N ILE A 226 12.74 8.33 3.90
CA ILE A 226 12.66 6.87 4.04
C ILE A 226 12.58 6.49 5.52
N GLY A 227 13.49 7.00 6.36
CA GLY A 227 13.57 6.62 7.77
C GLY A 227 12.29 6.96 8.55
N ASN A 228 11.76 8.16 8.37
CA ASN A 228 10.59 8.63 9.12
C ASN A 228 9.28 8.06 8.60
N THR A 229 9.18 7.84 7.29
CA THR A 229 8.01 7.17 6.70
C THR A 229 7.99 5.70 7.10
N HIS A 230 9.15 5.05 7.17
CA HIS A 230 9.24 3.67 7.62
C HIS A 230 8.84 3.49 9.09
N GLU A 231 9.29 4.39 9.97
CA GLU A 231 8.87 4.34 11.38
C GLU A 231 7.36 4.59 11.53
N PHE A 232 6.79 5.47 10.71
CA PHE A 232 5.35 5.67 10.68
C PHE A 232 4.58 4.41 10.25
N LEU A 233 5.00 3.77 9.14
CA LEU A 233 4.41 2.50 8.71
C LEU A 233 4.53 1.43 9.80
N ARG A 234 5.66 1.39 10.50
CA ARG A 234 5.87 0.48 11.63
C ARG A 234 4.84 0.71 12.74
N ARG A 235 4.62 1.96 13.15
CA ARG A 235 3.59 2.31 14.16
C ARG A 235 2.20 1.91 13.71
N GLN A 236 1.87 2.14 12.44
CA GLN A 236 0.57 1.75 11.88
C GLN A 236 0.41 0.23 11.87
N LEU A 237 1.44 -0.54 11.49
CA LEU A 237 1.43 -2.00 11.59
C LEU A 237 1.27 -2.49 13.03
N ILE A 238 1.92 -1.84 14.01
CA ILE A 238 1.74 -2.16 15.44
C ILE A 238 0.26 -1.99 15.83
N LYS A 239 -0.38 -0.89 15.41
CA LYS A 239 -1.82 -0.64 15.64
C LYS A 239 -2.69 -1.70 14.99
N ILE A 240 -2.44 -2.03 13.71
CA ILE A 240 -3.17 -3.08 12.96
C ILE A 240 -3.10 -4.42 13.69
N VAL A 241 -1.90 -4.84 14.04
CA VAL A 241 -1.63 -6.15 14.64
C VAL A 241 -2.04 -6.20 16.12
N GLY A 242 -2.26 -5.05 16.75
CA GLY A 242 -2.53 -4.95 18.18
C GLY A 242 -1.39 -5.47 19.04
N ASP A 243 -0.15 -5.42 18.53
CA ASP A 243 1.03 -5.82 19.30
C ASP A 243 1.40 -4.73 20.31
N LYS A 244 1.76 -5.12 21.52
CA LYS A 244 2.17 -4.19 22.58
C LYS A 244 3.69 -4.15 22.74
N ASP A 245 4.42 -5.04 22.08
CA ASP A 245 5.88 -5.08 22.18
C ASP A 245 6.52 -4.03 21.25
N PRO A 246 7.12 -2.95 21.79
CA PRO A 246 7.80 -1.95 20.99
C PRO A 246 9.11 -2.45 20.38
N ARG A 247 9.55 -3.68 20.68
CA ARG A 247 10.78 -4.28 20.13
C ARG A 247 10.54 -5.17 18.92
N GLN A 248 9.27 -5.39 18.55
CA GLN A 248 8.94 -6.12 17.35
C GLN A 248 9.60 -5.51 16.11
N SER A 249 10.22 -6.39 15.33
CA SER A 249 10.84 -6.00 14.06
C SER A 249 9.76 -5.72 13.04
N PHE A 250 10.04 -4.80 12.10
CA PHE A 250 9.10 -4.50 11.02
C PHE A 250 8.72 -5.77 10.23
N LYS A 251 9.70 -6.62 9.91
CA LYS A 251 9.49 -7.90 9.20
C LYS A 251 8.51 -8.81 9.95
N ASN A 252 8.64 -8.94 11.27
CA ASN A 252 7.73 -9.77 12.07
C ASN A 252 6.31 -9.20 12.13
N LEU A 253 6.17 -7.87 12.23
CA LEU A 253 4.86 -7.22 12.18
C LEU A 253 4.16 -7.48 10.85
N VAL A 254 4.89 -7.42 9.73
CA VAL A 254 4.36 -7.74 8.40
C VAL A 254 3.89 -9.19 8.33
N TYR A 255 4.70 -10.17 8.76
CA TYR A 255 4.28 -11.58 8.76
C TYR A 255 3.09 -11.83 9.67
N LYS A 256 3.03 -11.18 10.83
CA LYS A 256 1.90 -11.33 11.75
C LYS A 256 0.62 -10.74 11.14
N ALA A 257 0.69 -9.56 10.52
CA ALA A 257 -0.42 -8.94 9.82
C ALA A 257 -0.92 -9.80 8.64
N ASP A 258 0.01 -10.39 7.88
CA ASP A 258 -0.28 -11.30 6.77
C ASP A 258 -0.94 -12.60 7.26
N ARG A 259 -0.33 -13.29 8.24
CA ARG A 259 -0.87 -14.53 8.83
C ARG A 259 -2.26 -14.34 9.45
N GLU A 260 -2.50 -13.18 10.07
CA GLU A 260 -3.78 -12.86 10.69
C GLU A 260 -4.81 -12.28 9.68
N ASN A 261 -4.46 -12.15 8.40
CA ASN A 261 -5.28 -11.57 7.33
C ASN A 261 -5.79 -10.16 7.68
N LEU A 262 -4.90 -9.32 8.19
CA LEU A 262 -5.19 -7.93 8.56
C LEU A 262 -4.89 -6.94 7.42
N ILE A 263 -4.09 -7.36 6.44
CA ILE A 263 -3.71 -6.59 5.25
C ILE A 263 -3.94 -7.44 3.99
N TYR A 264 -4.99 -7.15 3.22
CA TYR A 264 -5.34 -7.92 2.02
C TYR A 264 -5.91 -7.01 0.91
N TYR A 265 -5.76 -7.40 -0.36
CA TYR A 265 -6.42 -6.73 -1.49
C TYR A 265 -7.75 -7.40 -1.80
N GLU A 266 -8.83 -6.65 -1.76
CA GLU A 266 -10.17 -7.19 -2.06
C GLU A 266 -10.36 -7.46 -3.56
N ASP A 267 -9.47 -6.94 -4.41
CA ASP A 267 -9.84 -6.65 -5.80
C ASP A 267 -9.32 -7.64 -6.85
N ASP A 268 -8.40 -8.56 -6.54
CA ASP A 268 -8.01 -9.59 -7.52
C ASP A 268 -7.42 -10.87 -6.88
N PRO A 269 -8.20 -11.96 -6.76
CA PRO A 269 -7.67 -13.25 -6.30
C PRO A 269 -6.68 -13.88 -7.30
N ASP A 270 -6.66 -13.44 -8.55
CA ASP A 270 -5.86 -14.00 -9.63
C ASP A 270 -4.53 -13.25 -9.86
N ASN A 271 -4.31 -12.11 -9.19
CA ASN A 271 -3.03 -11.38 -9.24
C ASN A 271 -2.21 -11.55 -7.95
N PRO A 272 -1.39 -12.63 -7.82
CA PRO A 272 -0.59 -12.89 -6.63
C PRO A 272 0.55 -11.89 -6.39
N ASP A 273 0.87 -11.04 -7.37
CA ASP A 273 1.98 -10.08 -7.30
C ASP A 273 1.60 -8.81 -6.54
N ASP A 274 0.31 -8.49 -6.45
CA ASP A 274 -0.23 -7.41 -5.64
C ASP A 274 -0.45 -7.88 -4.20
N LYS A 275 0.56 -8.38 -3.49
CA LYS A 275 0.43 -8.69 -2.05
C LYS A 275 1.10 -7.61 -1.21
N PRO A 276 0.39 -6.97 -0.24
CA PRO A 276 0.95 -5.88 0.55
C PRO A 276 2.20 -6.33 1.31
N LYS A 277 2.24 -7.61 1.68
CA LYS A 277 3.39 -8.27 2.31
C LYS A 277 4.69 -8.03 1.53
N PHE A 278 4.72 -8.33 0.23
CA PHE A 278 5.96 -8.23 -0.55
C PHE A 278 6.40 -6.78 -0.72
N ILE A 279 5.46 -5.87 -0.95
CA ILE A 279 5.74 -4.44 -1.06
C ILE A 279 6.28 -3.89 0.28
N LEU A 280 5.69 -4.28 1.41
CA LEU A 280 6.18 -3.91 2.74
C LEU A 280 7.60 -4.45 3.01
N LEU A 281 7.91 -5.68 2.61
CA LEU A 281 9.26 -6.24 2.72
C LEU A 281 10.26 -5.51 1.80
N ALA A 282 9.83 -5.08 0.60
CA ALA A 282 10.63 -4.25 -0.29
C ALA A 282 10.94 -2.88 0.34
N LEU A 283 9.95 -2.21 0.94
CA LEU A 283 10.14 -0.96 1.69
C LEU A 283 11.17 -1.12 2.83
N ASN A 284 11.07 -2.21 3.61
CA ASN A 284 12.06 -2.52 4.65
C ASN A 284 13.47 -2.73 4.07
N THR A 285 13.58 -3.35 2.89
CA THR A 285 14.86 -3.53 2.19
C THR A 285 15.46 -2.19 1.76
N HIS A 286 14.66 -1.32 1.15
CA HIS A 286 15.08 0.05 0.79
C HIS A 286 15.53 0.83 2.02
N ARG A 287 14.80 0.75 3.14
CA ARG A 287 15.17 1.38 4.40
C ARG A 287 16.50 0.86 4.93
N ASN A 288 16.67 -0.45 5.09
CA ASN A 288 17.87 -1.04 5.68
C ASN A 288 19.12 -0.75 4.85
N ARG A 289 19.00 -0.77 3.52
CA ARG A 289 20.12 -0.40 2.65
C ARG A 289 20.44 1.09 2.69
N SER A 290 19.50 1.96 3.05
CA SER A 290 19.72 3.43 3.15
C SER A 290 20.30 3.84 4.50
N THR A 291 20.09 3.04 5.55
CA THR A 291 20.64 3.28 6.90
C THR A 291 21.88 2.46 7.22
N GLY A 292 22.32 1.57 6.32
CA GLY A 292 23.47 0.71 6.52
C GLY A 292 24.76 1.53 6.62
N HIS A 293 25.35 1.59 7.82
CA HIS A 293 26.62 2.26 8.07
C HIS A 293 27.73 1.61 7.22
N GLY A 294 28.26 2.35 6.23
CA GLY A 294 29.53 2.01 5.58
C GLY A 294 29.51 1.97 4.05
N LEU A 295 28.37 2.19 3.39
CA LEU A 295 28.35 2.41 1.96
C LEU A 295 28.20 3.90 1.69
N ASP A 296 29.24 4.49 1.12
CA ASP A 296 29.20 5.83 0.55
C ASP A 296 28.32 5.75 -0.72
N LEU A 297 27.01 5.91 -0.53
CA LEU A 297 26.03 5.81 -1.61
C LEU A 297 26.13 7.08 -2.46
N SER A 298 26.05 6.92 -3.77
CA SER A 298 25.93 8.08 -4.63
C SER A 298 24.59 8.78 -4.36
N GLN A 299 24.54 10.11 -4.52
CA GLN A 299 23.30 10.87 -4.45
C GLN A 299 22.21 10.28 -5.35
N TRP A 300 22.61 9.77 -6.53
CA TRP A 300 21.72 9.08 -7.46
C TRP A 300 21.10 7.81 -6.86
N ASP A 301 21.86 7.02 -6.11
CA ASP A 301 21.35 5.83 -5.43
C ASP A 301 20.35 6.18 -4.34
N GLU A 302 20.60 7.25 -3.59
CA GLU A 302 19.67 7.76 -2.57
C GLU A 302 18.35 8.21 -3.19
N TRP A 303 18.41 8.97 -4.28
CA TRP A 303 17.23 9.41 -5.02
C TRP A 303 16.45 8.24 -5.60
N ASN A 304 17.11 7.32 -6.30
CA ASN A 304 16.46 6.16 -6.89
C ASN A 304 15.71 5.35 -5.82
N ARG A 305 16.34 5.13 -4.67
CA ARG A 305 15.70 4.42 -3.55
C ARG A 305 14.53 5.18 -2.96
N SER A 306 14.65 6.50 -2.82
CA SER A 306 13.56 7.33 -2.31
C SER A 306 12.36 7.34 -3.26
N ILE A 307 12.59 7.39 -4.57
CA ILE A 307 11.55 7.28 -5.60
C ILE A 307 10.87 5.92 -5.53
N LEU A 308 11.64 4.82 -5.52
CA LEU A 308 11.08 3.46 -5.38
C LEU A 308 10.31 3.30 -4.08
N TYR A 309 10.81 3.88 -2.99
CA TYR A 309 10.13 3.89 -1.70
C TYR A 309 8.80 4.64 -1.78
N LEU A 310 8.77 5.82 -2.40
CA LEU A 310 7.55 6.63 -2.59
C LEU A 310 6.50 5.88 -3.40
N MET A 311 6.89 5.25 -4.51
CA MET A 311 5.95 4.52 -5.38
C MET A 311 5.39 3.28 -4.67
N ASN A 312 6.25 2.50 -4.01
CA ASN A 312 5.82 1.34 -3.22
C ASN A 312 4.94 1.76 -2.04
N LEU A 313 5.23 2.90 -1.41
CA LEU A 313 4.43 3.46 -0.33
C LEU A 313 3.01 3.79 -0.81
N ALA A 314 2.87 4.42 -1.97
CA ALA A 314 1.57 4.79 -2.53
C ALA A 314 0.67 3.56 -2.75
N LEU A 315 1.24 2.46 -3.26
CA LEU A 315 0.52 1.20 -3.49
C LEU A 315 -0.08 0.60 -2.21
N ILE A 316 0.61 0.72 -1.07
CA ILE A 316 0.17 0.11 0.19
C ILE A 316 -0.53 1.08 1.15
N TRP A 317 -0.63 2.37 0.80
CA TRP A 317 -1.06 3.41 1.72
C TRP A 317 -2.46 3.16 2.30
N SER A 318 -3.47 2.98 1.44
CA SER A 318 -4.86 2.73 1.87
C SER A 318 -5.06 1.41 2.64
N LYS A 319 -4.04 0.53 2.67
CA LYS A 319 -4.13 -0.79 3.29
C LYS A 319 -3.54 -0.81 4.69
N VAL A 320 -2.56 0.06 4.95
CA VAL A 320 -1.77 0.07 6.19
C VAL A 320 -2.16 1.24 7.09
N ILE A 321 -2.67 2.35 6.54
CA ILE A 321 -3.01 3.53 7.35
C ILE A 321 -4.41 3.38 7.95
N ILE A 322 -4.48 3.25 9.28
CA ILE A 322 -5.74 3.22 10.04
C ILE A 322 -6.21 4.62 10.38
N ASP A 323 -5.27 5.48 10.79
CA ASP A 323 -5.55 6.84 11.22
C ASP A 323 -4.85 7.80 10.25
N PRO A 324 -5.57 8.59 9.45
CA PRO A 324 -5.00 9.80 8.87
C PRO A 324 -4.76 10.74 10.05
N GLU A 325 -3.62 10.61 10.73
CA GLU A 325 -3.22 11.50 11.83
C GLU A 325 -3.16 12.94 11.30
N SER A 326 -4.29 13.65 11.39
CA SER A 326 -4.39 15.07 11.05
C SER A 326 -3.41 15.82 11.93
N GLY A 327 -2.43 16.46 11.28
CA GLY A 327 -1.18 16.89 11.88
C GLY A 327 -1.29 17.60 13.22
N ASN A 328 -0.65 17.03 14.24
CA ASN A 328 -0.17 17.69 15.45
C ASN A 328 0.94 16.85 16.12
N GLU A 329 1.97 16.47 15.35
CA GLU A 329 3.26 16.01 15.90
C GLU A 329 4.41 16.85 15.36
#